data_AF-A0A952L7R5-F1
#
_entry.id   AF-A0A952L7R5-F1
#
_cell.length_a   1.000
_cell.length_b   1.000
_cell.length_c   1.000
_cell.angle_alpha   90.00
_cell.angle_beta   90.00
_cell.angle_gamma   90.00
#
_symmetry.space_group_name_H-M   'P 1'
#
loop_
_entity.id
_entity.type
_entity.pdbx_description
1 polymer ?
#
loop_
_entity_poly.entity_id
_entity_poly.type
_entity_poly.pdbx_seq_one_letter_code
_entity_poly.pdbx_strand_id
1 'polypeptide(L)'
;MLGAALLAGCGGGSGGTVNTTPGTPTPTPTAEPLSQLKTDGTKWVDAGGKQVLLKGTNLGSWLVQEFWMMGQGGNGVTDQCTLEAKLTERFGYDEKERLIKLFRDSWITERDWDQIKAFGFNVVRLPILWSVIEDEKKPKTLRADAWKYLDWSIAQAKQRGIYVIL
;
A
#
# COMPACT_ATOMS: atom_id res chain seq x y z
N MET A 1 -19.05 -21.41 49.05
CA MET A 1 -17.94 -22.38 48.98
C MET A 1 -16.92 -21.80 48.00
N LEU A 2 -16.10 -20.82 48.39
CA LEU A 2 -14.84 -20.93 49.15
C LEU A 2 -13.91 -22.06 48.70
N GLY A 3 -12.73 -21.65 48.20
CA GLY A 3 -11.51 -22.44 48.14
C GLY A 3 -10.87 -22.43 46.75
N ALA A 4 -9.59 -22.11 46.53
CA ALA A 4 -8.56 -21.44 47.32
C ALA A 4 -7.44 -21.14 46.31
N ALA A 5 -6.94 -19.91 46.26
CA ALA A 5 -5.73 -19.57 45.55
C ALA A 5 -4.52 -20.10 46.35
N LEU A 6 -3.67 -20.92 45.73
CA LEU A 6 -2.37 -21.24 46.32
C LEU A 6 -1.40 -20.08 46.06
N LEU A 7 -1.07 -19.36 47.12
CA LEU A 7 0.17 -18.60 47.24
C LEU A 7 1.32 -19.58 47.46
N ALA A 8 2.36 -19.51 46.64
CA ALA A 8 3.69 -20.02 46.97
C ALA A 8 4.65 -18.83 47.06
N GLY A 9 5.11 -18.56 48.28
CA GLY A 9 6.04 -17.49 48.60
C GLY A 9 7.51 -17.89 48.42
N CYS A 10 8.28 -16.90 47.97
CA CYS A 10 9.66 -16.54 48.26
C CYS A 10 10.64 -17.62 48.77
N GLY A 11 11.57 -18.02 47.89
CA GLY A 11 12.92 -18.45 48.24
C GLY A 11 13.92 -17.42 47.69
N GLY A 12 14.67 -16.76 48.58
CA GLY A 12 15.65 -15.74 48.23
C GLY A 12 16.93 -16.34 47.64
N GLY A 13 17.44 -15.71 46.58
CA GLY A 13 18.74 -16.00 45.99
C GLY A 13 19.27 -14.75 45.28
N SER A 14 20.29 -14.14 45.87
CA SER A 14 21.26 -13.16 45.34
C SER A 14 20.87 -12.40 44.07
N GLY A 15 20.57 -11.10 44.26
CA GLY A 15 20.37 -10.12 43.19
C GLY A 15 21.61 -9.95 42.31
N GLY A 16 21.52 -10.48 41.09
CA GLY A 16 22.24 -9.98 39.93
C GLY A 16 21.22 -9.26 39.04
N THR A 17 21.31 -7.94 38.94
CA THR A 17 20.46 -7.14 38.05
C THR A 17 20.83 -7.45 36.60
N VAL A 18 20.06 -8.30 35.92
CA VAL A 18 20.11 -8.40 34.45
C VAL A 18 19.35 -7.19 33.92
N ASN A 19 20.10 -6.15 33.54
CA ASN A 19 19.57 -5.04 32.76
C ASN A 19 19.20 -5.56 31.36
N THR A 20 17.97 -6.01 31.16
CA THR A 20 17.41 -6.17 29.83
C THR A 20 16.95 -4.80 29.34
N THR A 21 17.88 -4.02 28.81
CA THR A 21 17.54 -2.85 28.01
C THR A 21 16.78 -3.35 26.78
N PRO A 22 15.56 -2.86 26.50
CA PRO A 22 14.93 -3.10 25.21
C PRO A 22 15.86 -2.52 24.14
N GLY A 23 16.44 -3.39 23.31
CA GLY A 23 17.25 -2.96 22.18
C GLY A 23 16.39 -2.06 21.30
N THR A 24 16.80 -0.81 21.16
CA THR A 24 16.24 0.08 20.15
C THR A 24 16.33 -0.64 18.80
N PRO A 25 15.24 -0.78 18.03
CA PRO A 25 15.34 -1.35 16.70
C PRO A 25 16.33 -0.49 15.93
N THR A 26 17.43 -1.11 15.48
CA THR A 26 18.41 -0.45 14.62
C THR A 26 17.65 0.15 13.44
N PRO A 27 17.76 1.47 13.19
CA PRO A 27 17.12 2.06 12.03
C PRO A 27 17.65 1.32 10.80
N THR A 28 16.73 0.73 10.03
CA THR A 28 17.06 0.17 8.72
C THR A 28 17.81 1.24 7.94
N PRO A 29 18.99 0.93 7.35
CA PRO A 29 19.71 1.90 6.55
C PRO A 29 18.77 2.47 5.50
N THR A 30 18.61 3.79 5.47
CA THR A 30 17.87 4.49 4.42
C THR A 30 18.46 4.02 3.10
N ALA A 31 17.68 3.27 2.32
CA ALA A 31 18.15 2.74 1.05
C ALA A 31 18.61 3.90 0.17
N GLU A 32 19.82 3.79 -0.41
CA GLU A 32 20.30 4.74 -1.40
C GLU A 32 19.24 4.93 -2.49
N PRO A 33 18.95 6.17 -2.91
CA PRO A 33 17.88 6.43 -3.86
C PRO A 33 18.16 5.70 -5.17
N LEU A 34 17.18 4.91 -5.62
CA LEU A 34 17.26 4.20 -6.89
C LEU A 34 17.38 5.18 -8.05
N SER A 35 18.32 4.93 -8.97
CA SER A 35 18.43 5.68 -10.21
C SER A 35 17.33 5.29 -11.19
N GLN A 36 16.93 6.20 -12.08
CA GLN A 36 16.05 5.85 -13.20
C GLN A 36 16.65 4.72 -14.04
N LEU A 37 15.84 3.73 -14.39
CA LEU A 37 16.24 2.62 -15.25
C LEU A 37 16.21 3.01 -16.73
N LYS A 38 17.09 2.41 -17.51
CA LYS A 38 17.09 2.46 -18.97
C LYS A 38 17.23 1.06 -19.56
N THR A 39 16.97 0.93 -20.85
CA THR A 39 17.20 -0.31 -21.60
C THR A 39 18.61 -0.36 -22.16
N ASP A 40 19.26 -1.52 -22.06
CA ASP A 40 20.45 -1.90 -22.83
C ASP A 40 20.15 -3.21 -23.55
N GLY A 41 19.82 -3.11 -24.84
CA GLY A 41 19.24 -4.21 -25.61
C GLY A 41 17.96 -4.74 -24.94
N THR A 42 18.00 -5.98 -24.45
CA THR A 42 16.89 -6.65 -23.77
C THR A 42 16.96 -6.56 -22.24
N LYS A 43 17.90 -5.80 -21.69
CA LYS A 43 18.15 -5.70 -20.24
C LYS A 43 17.67 -4.36 -19.70
N TRP A 44 17.18 -4.36 -18.46
CA TRP A 44 17.07 -3.16 -17.65
C TRP A 44 18.39 -2.91 -16.94
N VAL A 45 18.91 -1.69 -17.01
CA VAL A 45 20.14 -1.29 -16.33
C VAL A 45 19.93 -0.02 -15.53
N ASP A 46 20.65 0.09 -14.41
CA ASP A 46 20.72 1.32 -13.62
C ASP A 46 21.64 2.38 -14.29
N ALA A 47 21.81 3.53 -13.63
CA ALA A 47 22.67 4.60 -14.15
C ALA A 47 24.14 4.18 -14.33
N GLY A 48 24.62 3.20 -13.55
CA GLY A 48 25.97 2.62 -13.66
C GLY A 48 26.10 1.52 -14.72
N GLY A 49 25.03 1.19 -15.44
CA GLY A 49 25.02 0.11 -16.43
C GLY A 49 24.90 -1.28 -15.81
N LYS A 50 24.65 -1.39 -14.50
CA LYS A 50 24.45 -2.68 -13.85
C LYS A 50 23.04 -3.18 -14.17
N GLN A 51 22.95 -4.45 -14.58
CA GLN A 51 21.67 -5.09 -14.86
C GLN A 51 20.81 -5.20 -13.60
N VAL A 52 19.54 -4.80 -13.74
CA VAL A 52 18.50 -4.90 -12.72
C VAL A 52 17.46 -5.91 -13.19
N LEU A 53 17.26 -6.98 -12.43
CA LEU A 53 16.17 -7.93 -12.66
C LEU A 53 14.92 -7.46 -11.92
N LEU A 54 13.88 -7.12 -12.67
CA LEU A 54 12.61 -6.67 -12.13
C LEU A 54 11.75 -7.86 -11.69
N LYS A 55 11.46 -7.95 -10.39
CA LYS A 55 10.55 -8.93 -9.79
C LYS A 55 9.51 -8.15 -8.99
N GLY A 56 8.25 -8.23 -9.41
CA GLY A 56 7.24 -7.34 -8.86
C GLY A 56 5.83 -7.89 -8.83
N THR A 57 4.94 -7.03 -8.36
CA THR A 57 3.50 -7.27 -8.27
C THR A 57 2.71 -6.04 -8.74
N ASN A 58 1.39 -6.19 -8.92
CA ASN A 58 0.49 -5.08 -9.20
C ASN A 58 -0.26 -4.68 -7.93
N LEU A 59 -0.50 -3.39 -7.73
CA LEU A 59 -1.44 -2.89 -6.73
C LEU A 59 -2.87 -2.91 -7.29
N GLY A 60 -3.35 -4.12 -7.61
CA GLY A 60 -4.64 -4.36 -8.26
C GLY A 60 -5.83 -4.06 -7.36
N SER A 61 -6.98 -3.79 -7.97
CA SER A 61 -8.23 -3.41 -7.28
C SER A 61 -8.14 -2.16 -6.39
N TRP A 62 -7.07 -1.36 -6.50
CA TRP A 62 -6.90 -0.17 -5.66
C TRP A 62 -7.45 1.11 -6.30
N LEU A 63 -6.76 1.63 -7.31
CA LEU A 63 -7.17 2.85 -8.02
C LEU A 63 -8.06 2.54 -9.23
N VAL A 64 -8.16 1.25 -9.59
CA VAL A 64 -9.12 0.66 -10.52
C VAL A 64 -9.70 -0.56 -9.82
N GLN A 65 -11.01 -0.61 -9.58
CA GLN A 65 -11.66 -1.73 -8.90
C GLN A 65 -12.04 -2.81 -9.92
N GLU A 66 -11.56 -4.02 -9.70
CA GLU A 66 -11.77 -5.17 -10.58
C GLU A 66 -12.52 -6.26 -9.82
N PHE A 67 -13.83 -6.37 -10.09
CA PHE A 67 -14.75 -7.17 -9.29
C PHE A 67 -14.41 -8.66 -9.24
N TRP A 68 -13.80 -9.19 -10.30
CA TRP A 68 -13.33 -10.57 -10.36
C TRP A 68 -12.21 -10.86 -9.34
N MET A 69 -11.37 -9.87 -8.99
CA MET A 69 -10.36 -9.99 -7.92
C MET A 69 -10.99 -9.84 -6.53
N MET A 70 -12.04 -9.04 -6.43
CA MET A 70 -12.68 -8.68 -5.17
C MET A 70 -13.74 -9.69 -4.73
N GLY A 71 -14.11 -10.65 -5.59
CA GLY A 71 -15.23 -11.57 -5.34
C GLY A 71 -16.57 -10.83 -5.22
N GLN A 72 -16.69 -9.68 -5.90
CA GLN A 72 -17.86 -8.82 -5.85
C GLN A 72 -18.72 -8.99 -7.11
N GLY A 73 -20.02 -8.79 -6.96
CA GLY A 73 -20.96 -8.83 -8.08
C GLY A 73 -22.36 -9.28 -7.64
N GLY A 74 -23.39 -8.73 -8.30
CA GLY A 74 -24.78 -9.07 -8.03
C GLY A 74 -25.68 -7.84 -7.92
N ASN A 75 -26.99 -8.05 -7.85
CA ASN A 75 -27.99 -6.96 -7.73
C ASN A 75 -27.85 -5.84 -8.78
N GLY A 76 -27.43 -6.20 -10.00
CA GLY A 76 -27.19 -5.24 -11.09
C GLY A 76 -25.90 -4.42 -10.97
N VAL A 77 -25.00 -4.79 -10.06
CA VAL A 77 -23.66 -4.20 -9.90
C VAL A 77 -22.63 -5.24 -10.35
N THR A 78 -21.93 -4.97 -11.45
CA THR A 78 -21.04 -5.92 -12.13
C THR A 78 -19.61 -5.40 -12.31
N ASP A 79 -19.40 -4.11 -12.11
CA ASP A 79 -18.12 -3.42 -12.27
C ASP A 79 -18.09 -2.12 -11.45
N GLN A 80 -16.95 -1.44 -11.45
CA GLN A 80 -16.79 -0.16 -10.77
C GLN A 80 -17.77 0.91 -11.28
N CYS A 81 -18.09 0.93 -12.58
CA CYS A 81 -18.99 1.93 -13.17
C CYS A 81 -20.42 1.80 -12.62
N THR A 82 -20.96 0.58 -12.66
CA THR A 82 -22.28 0.25 -12.12
C THR A 82 -22.33 0.40 -10.60
N LEU A 83 -21.23 0.12 -9.88
CA LEU A 83 -21.11 0.43 -8.46
C LEU A 83 -21.21 1.93 -8.18
N GLU A 84 -20.39 2.74 -8.84
CA GLU A 84 -20.38 4.20 -8.63
C GLU A 84 -21.73 4.82 -9.02
N ALA A 85 -22.36 4.33 -10.09
CA ALA A 85 -23.72 4.73 -10.46
C ALA A 85 -24.73 4.41 -9.36
N LYS A 86 -24.69 3.18 -8.79
CA LYS A 86 -25.59 2.79 -7.70
C LYS A 86 -25.34 3.53 -6.39
N LEU A 87 -24.08 3.82 -6.05
CA LEU A 87 -23.74 4.65 -4.90
C LEU A 87 -24.27 6.08 -5.10
N THR A 88 -24.10 6.63 -6.30
CA THR A 88 -24.61 7.97 -6.64
C THR A 88 -26.14 8.02 -6.60
N GLU A 89 -26.83 7.01 -7.14
CA GLU A 89 -28.29 6.89 -7.11
C GLU A 89 -28.83 6.85 -5.68
N ARG A 90 -28.16 6.11 -4.78
CA ARG A 90 -28.64 5.88 -3.41
C ARG A 90 -28.27 6.99 -2.43
N PHE A 91 -27.08 7.58 -2.58
CA PHE A 91 -26.48 8.45 -1.56
C PHE A 91 -26.09 9.83 -2.09
N GLY A 92 -26.17 10.05 -3.40
CA GLY A 92 -25.67 11.26 -4.05
C GLY A 92 -24.18 11.21 -4.37
N TYR A 93 -23.73 12.15 -5.21
CA TYR A 93 -22.36 12.18 -5.74
C TYR A 93 -21.30 12.40 -4.64
N ASP A 94 -21.54 13.34 -3.73
CA ASP A 94 -20.54 13.70 -2.72
C ASP A 94 -20.30 12.55 -1.74
N GLU A 95 -21.35 11.80 -1.39
CA GLU A 95 -21.22 10.62 -0.55
C GLU A 95 -20.58 9.45 -1.30
N LYS A 96 -20.88 9.27 -2.60
CA LYS A 96 -20.12 8.34 -3.46
C LYS A 96 -18.62 8.65 -3.42
N GLU A 97 -18.24 9.90 -3.63
CA GLU A 97 -16.83 10.32 -3.60
C GLU A 97 -16.18 10.04 -2.25
N ARG A 98 -16.89 10.32 -1.14
CA ARG A 98 -16.41 10.02 0.21
C ARG A 98 -16.18 8.51 0.43
N LEU A 99 -17.10 7.66 -0.02
CA LEU A 99 -17.01 6.20 0.10
C LEU A 99 -15.87 5.63 -0.75
N ILE A 100 -15.74 6.07 -2.00
CA ILE A 100 -14.62 5.67 -2.88
C ILE A 100 -13.28 6.12 -2.30
N LYS A 101 -13.22 7.34 -1.73
CA LYS A 101 -12.02 7.81 -1.02
C LYS A 101 -11.71 6.94 0.19
N LEU A 102 -12.70 6.58 1.00
CA LEU A 102 -12.51 5.71 2.17
C LEU A 102 -11.95 4.34 1.76
N PHE A 103 -12.46 3.77 0.68
CA PHE A 103 -11.93 2.53 0.09
C PHE A 103 -10.45 2.68 -0.28
N ARG A 104 -10.10 3.70 -1.07
CA ARG A 104 -8.72 3.95 -1.51
C ARG A 104 -7.77 4.20 -0.34
N ASP A 105 -8.22 4.89 0.70
CA ASP A 105 -7.43 5.17 1.91
C ASP A 105 -7.21 3.91 2.78
N SER A 106 -8.00 2.84 2.57
CA SER A 106 -7.94 1.62 3.40
C SER A 106 -7.38 0.39 2.66
N TRP A 107 -7.41 0.38 1.33
CA TRP A 107 -7.09 -0.82 0.55
C TRP A 107 -5.60 -1.14 0.50
N ILE A 108 -4.75 -0.15 0.21
CA ILE A 108 -3.29 -0.27 0.28
C ILE A 108 -2.79 0.61 1.41
N THR A 109 -2.00 0.03 2.30
CA THR A 109 -1.44 0.68 3.49
C THR A 109 0.07 0.48 3.56
N GLU A 110 0.74 1.12 4.51
CA GLU A 110 2.19 0.95 4.72
C GLU A 110 2.58 -0.52 4.98
N ARG A 111 1.69 -1.28 5.64
CA ARG A 111 1.86 -2.71 5.88
C ARG A 111 2.02 -3.50 4.58
N ASP A 112 1.32 -3.11 3.52
CA ASP A 112 1.39 -3.79 2.22
C ASP A 112 2.75 -3.51 1.55
N TRP A 113 3.25 -2.29 1.67
CA TRP A 113 4.59 -1.93 1.20
C TRP A 113 5.70 -2.68 1.95
N ASP A 114 5.56 -2.85 3.27
CA ASP A 114 6.49 -3.67 4.06
C ASP A 114 6.49 -5.13 3.61
N GLN A 115 5.31 -5.70 3.33
CA GLN A 115 5.18 -7.06 2.82
C GLN A 115 5.78 -7.22 1.42
N ILE A 116 5.55 -6.26 0.52
CA ILE A 116 6.14 -6.26 -0.83
C ILE A 116 7.66 -6.34 -0.72
N LYS A 117 8.25 -5.53 0.17
CA LYS A 117 9.69 -5.58 0.43
C LYS A 117 10.13 -6.91 1.04
N ALA A 118 9.40 -7.42 2.03
CA ALA A 118 9.70 -8.68 2.71
C ALA A 118 9.67 -9.89 1.76
N PHE A 119 8.80 -9.89 0.75
CA PHE A 119 8.77 -10.91 -0.31
C PHE A 119 9.90 -10.80 -1.34
N GLY A 120 10.78 -9.80 -1.18
CA GLY A 120 11.89 -9.55 -2.09
C GLY A 120 11.47 -9.00 -3.44
N PHE A 121 10.30 -8.36 -3.54
CA PHE A 121 9.93 -7.60 -4.74
C PHE A 121 10.68 -6.27 -4.78
N ASN A 122 11.02 -5.82 -5.99
CA ASN A 122 11.76 -4.58 -6.24
C ASN A 122 11.06 -3.65 -7.23
N VAL A 123 9.89 -4.01 -7.73
CA VAL A 123 9.05 -3.14 -8.56
C VAL A 123 7.57 -3.39 -8.25
N VAL A 124 6.77 -2.33 -8.33
CA VAL A 124 5.32 -2.40 -8.33
C VAL A 124 4.77 -1.72 -9.57
N ARG A 125 3.69 -2.27 -10.13
CA ARG A 125 2.87 -1.57 -11.11
C ARG A 125 1.63 -1.00 -10.42
N LEU A 126 1.33 0.26 -10.69
CA LEU A 126 0.19 1.00 -10.16
C LEU A 126 -0.83 1.24 -11.28
N PRO A 127 -1.88 0.41 -11.40
CA PRO A 127 -2.98 0.70 -12.33
C PRO A 127 -3.73 1.94 -11.88
N ILE A 128 -3.95 2.91 -12.76
CA ILE A 128 -4.62 4.18 -12.44
C ILE A 128 -5.83 4.37 -13.36
N LEU A 129 -7.00 4.64 -12.78
CA LEU A 129 -8.18 5.05 -13.55
C LEU A 129 -8.10 6.56 -13.84
N TRP A 130 -8.53 6.98 -15.03
CA TRP A 130 -8.51 8.40 -15.43
C TRP A 130 -9.20 9.33 -14.43
N SER A 131 -10.30 8.88 -13.80
CA SER A 131 -11.08 9.66 -12.82
C SER A 131 -10.38 9.85 -11.47
N VAL A 132 -9.23 9.20 -11.26
CA VAL A 132 -8.35 9.48 -10.12
C VAL A 132 -7.57 10.78 -10.34
N ILE A 133 -7.32 11.15 -11.60
CA ILE A 133 -6.49 12.30 -11.99
C ILE A 133 -7.38 13.46 -12.48
N GLU A 134 -8.34 13.17 -13.33
CA GLU A 134 -9.18 14.15 -14.02
C GLU A 134 -10.55 14.32 -13.34
N ASP A 135 -11.06 15.55 -13.30
CA ASP A 135 -12.38 15.88 -12.77
C ASP A 135 -13.49 15.43 -13.73
N GLU A 136 -14.29 14.47 -13.29
CA GLU A 136 -15.42 13.92 -14.06
C GLU A 136 -16.47 14.97 -14.43
N LYS A 137 -16.66 16.01 -13.61
CA LYS A 137 -17.60 17.10 -13.85
C LYS A 137 -17.00 18.21 -14.70
N LYS A 138 -15.67 18.24 -14.86
CA LYS A 138 -14.92 19.24 -15.63
C LYS A 138 -13.81 18.56 -16.44
N PRO A 139 -14.15 17.94 -17.58
CA PRO A 139 -13.17 17.25 -18.41
C PRO A 139 -11.97 18.13 -18.78
N LYS A 140 -10.80 17.50 -18.89
CA LYS A 140 -9.48 18.12 -19.12
C LYS A 140 -8.99 19.01 -17.97
N THR A 141 -9.60 18.92 -16.80
CA THR A 141 -9.10 19.60 -15.60
C THR A 141 -8.69 18.58 -14.55
N LEU A 142 -7.57 18.85 -13.87
CA LEU A 142 -7.08 17.98 -12.81
C LEU A 142 -7.96 18.15 -11.56
N ARG A 143 -8.19 17.05 -10.86
CA ARG A 143 -8.75 17.08 -9.52
C ARG A 143 -7.81 17.81 -8.57
N ALA A 144 -8.37 18.42 -7.54
CA ALA A 144 -7.57 19.03 -6.46
C ALA A 144 -6.66 18.01 -5.76
N ASP A 145 -7.04 16.73 -5.74
CA ASP A 145 -6.32 15.61 -5.11
C ASP A 145 -5.65 14.65 -6.11
N ALA A 146 -5.51 15.04 -7.38
CA ALA A 146 -5.05 14.19 -8.48
C ALA A 146 -3.74 13.41 -8.17
N TRP A 147 -2.81 14.04 -7.46
CA TRP A 147 -1.49 13.46 -7.21
C TRP A 147 -1.39 12.66 -5.91
N LYS A 148 -2.42 12.70 -5.05
CA LYS A 148 -2.37 12.17 -3.68
C LYS A 148 -1.86 10.73 -3.61
N TYR A 149 -2.47 9.82 -4.37
CA TYR A 149 -2.13 8.39 -4.31
C TYR A 149 -0.84 8.07 -5.07
N LEU A 150 -0.53 8.83 -6.13
CA LEU A 150 0.70 8.65 -6.89
C LEU A 150 1.92 9.07 -6.05
N ASP A 151 1.88 10.27 -5.46
CA ASP A 151 2.95 10.80 -4.63
C ASP A 151 3.18 9.93 -3.40
N TRP A 152 2.10 9.50 -2.73
CA TRP A 152 2.21 8.59 -1.59
C TRP A 152 2.83 7.26 -2.00
N SER A 153 2.40 6.66 -3.12
CA SER A 153 2.96 5.40 -3.61
C SER A 153 4.45 5.52 -3.92
N ILE A 154 4.85 6.60 -4.60
CA ILE A 154 6.25 6.87 -4.94
C ILE A 154 7.08 7.07 -3.66
N ALA A 155 6.54 7.78 -2.67
CA ALA A 155 7.20 7.97 -1.38
C ALA A 155 7.41 6.64 -0.64
N GLN A 156 6.36 5.80 -0.56
CA GLN A 156 6.44 4.49 0.09
C GLN A 156 7.41 3.54 -0.62
N ALA A 157 7.41 3.55 -1.96
CA ALA A 157 8.33 2.77 -2.78
C ALA A 157 9.79 3.22 -2.59
N LYS A 158 10.03 4.55 -2.60
CA LYS A 158 11.35 5.14 -2.40
C LYS A 158 11.96 4.75 -1.07
N GLN A 159 11.20 4.80 0.02
CA GLN A 159 11.67 4.41 1.36
C GLN A 159 12.16 2.95 1.42
N ARG A 160 11.68 2.08 0.53
CA ARG A 160 11.96 0.64 0.53
C ARG A 160 12.87 0.20 -0.63
N GLY A 161 13.32 1.15 -1.47
CA GLY A 161 14.08 0.85 -2.68
C GLY A 161 13.29 -0.03 -3.64
N ILE A 162 12.07 0.39 -3.97
CA ILE A 162 11.16 -0.26 -4.91
C ILE A 162 10.91 0.69 -6.09
N TYR A 163 10.98 0.19 -7.32
CA TYR A 163 10.58 0.92 -8.53
C TYR A 163 9.06 0.97 -8.68
N VAL A 164 8.54 2.01 -9.33
CA VAL A 164 7.11 2.14 -9.64
C VAL A 164 6.91 2.26 -11.14
N ILE A 165 5.96 1.50 -11.69
CA ILE A 165 5.44 1.64 -13.05
C ILE A 165 4.05 2.28 -12.92
N LEU A 166 3.85 3.41 -13.59
CA LEU A 166 2.57 4.13 -13.67
C LEU A 166 1.82 3.73 -14.93
#